data_AF-A0A1J3IIW4-F1
#
_entry.id   AF-A0A1J3IIW4-F1
#
_cell.length_a   1.000
_cell.length_b   1.000
_cell.length_c   1.000
_cell.angle_alpha   90.00
_cell.angle_beta   90.00
_cell.angle_gamma   90.00
#
_symmetry.space_group_name_H-M   'P 1'
#
loop_
_entity.id
_entity.type
_entity.pdbx_description
1 polymer ?
#
loop_
_entity_poly.entity_id
_entity_poly.type
_entity_poly.pdbx_seq_one_letter_code
_entity_poly.pdbx_strand_id
1 'polypeptide(L)'
;LFSYYSYHGPVFRVLLRVHRGKLHEDRNYGFVTFCHLCGHSHTVRWDELGLMGCPCSDTMASSSLVVSGPMWLGPLHDASYVTEMLELAKEWGWISEGNGLDLEKLLSIMIEESDPRLPPGYTKMDEMASRAKMNSPSLKKMVNALVKEGYAASRSHIISNALKTDCPMS
;
A
#
# COMPACT_ATOMS: atom_id res chain seq x y z
N LEU A 1 -10.98 -8.56 5.22
CA LEU A 1 -12.10 -7.90 4.52
C LEU A 1 -11.73 -6.46 4.22
N PHE A 2 -11.42 -5.65 5.25
CA PHE A 2 -10.72 -4.38 5.03
C PHE A 2 -9.89 -4.00 6.27
N SER A 3 -8.93 -3.11 6.08
CA SER A 3 -8.25 -2.37 7.15
C SER A 3 -8.37 -0.88 6.91
N TYR A 4 -8.50 -0.08 7.96
CA TYR A 4 -8.60 1.37 7.85
C TYR A 4 -7.73 2.05 8.91
N TYR A 5 -6.97 3.05 8.48
CA TYR A 5 -6.21 3.95 9.34
C TYR A 5 -6.77 5.38 9.24
N SER A 6 -7.01 6.02 10.40
CA SER A 6 -7.42 7.42 10.49
C SER A 6 -6.38 8.26 11.24
N TYR A 7 -5.73 9.19 10.54
CA TYR A 7 -4.67 10.04 11.10
C TYR A 7 -5.16 10.98 12.21
N HIS A 8 -6.38 11.51 12.10
CA HIS A 8 -6.93 12.50 13.05
C HIS A 8 -7.34 11.90 14.41
N GLY A 9 -7.26 10.58 14.59
CA GLY A 9 -7.65 9.89 15.83
C GLY A 9 -6.77 8.70 16.22
N PRO A 10 -5.52 8.64 15.74
CA PRO A 10 -4.79 7.41 15.31
C PRO A 10 -5.57 6.10 15.52
N VAL A 11 -6.69 5.94 14.82
CA VAL A 11 -7.52 4.74 14.95
C VAL A 11 -7.11 3.74 13.87
N PHE A 12 -6.82 2.52 14.30
CA PHE A 12 -6.69 1.36 13.43
C PHE A 12 -7.97 0.52 13.54
N ARG A 13 -8.61 0.24 12.40
CA ARG A 13 -9.77 -0.66 12.32
C ARG A 13 -9.46 -1.79 11.36
N VAL A 14 -9.83 -3.00 11.74
CA VAL A 14 -9.75 -4.17 10.87
C VAL A 14 -11.07 -4.93 10.93
N LEU A 15 -11.54 -5.36 9.77
CA LEU A 15 -12.63 -6.31 9.66
C LEU A 15 -12.09 -7.59 9.02
N LEU A 16 -12.20 -8.70 9.75
CA LEU A 16 -11.62 -9.99 9.41
C LEU A 16 -12.74 -11.01 9.27
N ARG A 17 -12.54 -11.98 8.37
CA ARG A 17 -13.38 -13.17 8.25
C ARG A 17 -12.63 -14.35 8.84
N VAL A 18 -13.21 -14.99 9.85
CA VAL A 18 -12.60 -16.16 10.50
C VAL A 18 -13.07 -17.42 9.80
N HIS A 19 -12.14 -18.12 9.15
CA HIS A 19 -12.39 -19.44 8.57
C HIS A 19 -11.98 -20.51 9.58
N ARG A 20 -12.87 -21.45 9.87
CA ARG A 20 -12.55 -22.62 10.71
C ARG A 20 -11.90 -23.69 9.85
N GLY A 21 -10.78 -24.24 10.28
CA GLY A 21 -10.03 -25.26 9.53
C GLY A 21 -8.61 -25.41 10.03
N LYS A 22 -7.79 -26.16 9.28
CA LYS A 22 -6.35 -26.19 9.52
C LYS A 22 -5.75 -24.82 9.22
N LEU A 23 -4.78 -24.38 10.03
CA LEU A 23 -3.98 -23.19 9.73
C LEU A 23 -3.38 -23.36 8.33
N HIS A 24 -3.69 -22.43 7.44
CA HIS A 24 -2.98 -22.32 6.17
C HIS A 24 -1.53 -21.92 6.47
N GLU A 25 -0.58 -22.36 5.63
CA GLU A 25 0.82 -21.93 5.70
C GLU A 25 0.91 -20.39 5.84
N ASP A 26 1.88 -19.90 6.62
CA ASP A 26 2.18 -18.47 6.92
C ASP A 26 2.59 -17.64 5.68
N ARG A 27 1.97 -17.86 4.53
CA ARG A 27 2.33 -17.28 3.21
C ARG A 27 2.26 -15.77 3.17
N ASN A 28 1.47 -15.17 4.06
CA ASN A 28 1.24 -13.72 4.10
C ASN A 28 1.98 -13.05 5.25
N TYR A 29 2.78 -13.78 6.04
CA TYR A 29 3.60 -13.18 7.08
C TYR A 29 5.06 -13.11 6.62
N GLY A 30 5.66 -11.94 6.79
CA GLY A 30 7.06 -11.74 6.45
C GLY A 30 7.56 -10.37 6.90
N PHE A 31 8.60 -9.91 6.25
CA PHE A 31 9.32 -8.69 6.59
C PHE A 31 9.28 -7.73 5.41
N VAL A 32 9.33 -6.43 5.70
CA VAL A 32 9.55 -5.39 4.70
C VAL A 32 10.92 -4.80 4.93
N THR A 33 11.74 -4.75 3.89
CA THR A 33 13.01 -4.03 3.90
C THR A 33 12.82 -2.65 3.30
N PHE A 34 13.55 -1.66 3.81
CA PHE A 34 13.53 -0.30 3.29
C PHE A 34 14.94 0.29 3.31
N CYS A 35 15.41 0.79 2.16
CA CYS A 35 16.68 1.48 2.06
C CYS A 35 16.49 2.99 2.20
N HIS A 36 17.01 3.60 3.26
CA HIS A 36 16.96 5.05 3.47
C HIS A 36 17.71 5.85 2.39
N LEU A 37 18.67 5.23 1.70
CA LEU A 37 19.52 5.89 0.71
C LEU A 37 18.80 6.07 -0.64
N CYS A 38 18.32 4.97 -1.25
CA CYS A 38 17.63 5.02 -2.55
C CYS A 38 16.10 4.98 -2.44
N GLY A 39 15.54 4.57 -1.30
CA GLY A 39 14.09 4.39 -1.13
C GLY A 39 13.53 3.06 -1.58
N HIS A 40 14.38 2.14 -2.05
CA HIS A 40 13.94 0.81 -2.47
C HIS A 40 13.33 0.07 -1.27
N SER A 41 12.17 -0.56 -1.52
CA SER A 41 11.40 -1.31 -0.54
C SER A 41 10.95 -2.62 -1.16
N HIS A 42 11.13 -3.74 -0.46
CA HIS A 42 10.63 -5.04 -0.90
C HIS A 42 10.26 -5.94 0.27
N THR A 43 9.52 -7.00 -0.02
CA THR A 43 9.12 -8.01 0.96
C THR A 43 10.14 -9.14 1.01
N VAL A 44 10.39 -9.67 2.21
CA VAL A 44 11.33 -10.77 2.45
C VAL A 44 10.65 -11.82 3.31
N ARG A 45 10.81 -13.10 2.95
CA ARG A 45 10.33 -14.23 3.73
C ARG A 45 11.33 -14.64 4.81
N TRP A 46 10.89 -15.47 5.76
CA TRP A 46 11.75 -15.96 6.85
C TRP A 46 13.03 -16.65 6.37
N ASP A 47 12.94 -17.45 5.31
CA ASP A 47 14.04 -18.18 4.69
C ASP A 47 14.99 -17.29 3.86
N GLU A 48 14.57 -16.06 3.55
CA GLU A 48 15.32 -15.10 2.73
C GLU A 48 15.99 -14.00 3.58
N LEU A 49 15.72 -13.95 4.88
CA LEU A 49 16.26 -12.91 5.79
C LEU A 49 17.78 -12.81 5.77
N GLY A 50 18.49 -13.92 5.58
CA GLY A 50 19.96 -13.93 5.49
C GLY A 50 20.52 -13.42 4.16
N LEU A 51 19.67 -13.25 3.14
CA LEU A 51 20.04 -12.85 1.76
C LEU A 51 19.63 -11.39 1.45
N MET A 52 19.15 -10.65 2.44
CA MET A 52 18.68 -9.29 2.28
C MET A 52 19.81 -8.35 1.82
N GLY A 53 19.49 -7.50 0.85
CA GLY A 53 20.40 -6.50 0.30
C GLY A 53 19.64 -5.40 -0.41
N CYS A 54 20.34 -4.36 -0.84
CA CYS A 54 19.75 -3.30 -1.64
C CYS A 54 20.54 -3.16 -2.95
N PRO A 55 19.89 -3.13 -4.13
CA PRO A 55 20.57 -3.02 -5.42
C PRO A 55 21.44 -1.77 -5.57
N CYS A 56 21.19 -0.72 -4.78
CA CYS A 56 21.97 0.52 -4.83
C CYS A 56 23.33 0.45 -4.10
N SER A 57 23.71 -0.68 -3.51
CA SER A 57 24.96 -0.84 -2.79
C SER A 57 25.59 -2.19 -3.11
N ASP A 58 26.69 -2.16 -3.85
CA ASP A 58 27.52 -3.35 -4.15
C ASP A 58 28.24 -3.90 -2.90
N THR A 59 28.20 -3.18 -1.79
CA THR A 59 28.85 -3.57 -0.54
C THR A 59 27.82 -4.20 0.39
N MET A 60 28.05 -5.48 0.68
CA MET A 60 27.49 -6.16 1.84
C MET A 60 27.73 -5.26 3.06
N ALA A 61 26.63 -4.74 3.59
CA ALA A 61 26.45 -4.17 4.92
C ALA A 61 26.61 -2.64 5.10
N SER A 62 25.77 -1.96 5.89
CA SER A 62 24.46 -2.27 6.51
C SER A 62 24.13 -1.18 7.54
N SER A 63 23.88 0.07 7.13
CA SER A 63 23.27 1.06 8.04
C SER A 63 22.02 1.70 7.47
N SER A 64 21.92 1.77 6.14
CA SER A 64 20.78 2.39 5.47
C SER A 64 19.62 1.42 5.20
N LEU A 65 19.84 0.10 5.23
CA LEU A 65 18.79 -0.91 5.04
C LEU A 65 18.18 -1.27 6.40
N VAL A 66 16.89 -1.02 6.54
CA VAL A 66 16.10 -1.35 7.74
C VAL A 66 15.17 -2.48 7.42
N VAL A 67 14.98 -3.39 8.38
CA VAL A 67 14.04 -4.51 8.30
C VAL A 67 12.94 -4.28 9.32
N SER A 68 11.69 -4.38 8.88
CA SER A 68 10.51 -4.31 9.74
C SER A 68 9.72 -5.61 9.65
N GLY A 69 9.28 -6.15 10.79
CA GLY A 69 8.43 -7.33 10.85
C GLY A 69 8.69 -8.21 12.09
N PRO A 70 8.08 -9.41 12.14
CA PRO A 70 7.17 -9.95 11.14
C PRO A 70 5.83 -9.19 11.11
N MET A 71 5.22 -9.08 9.93
CA MET A 71 3.93 -8.42 9.74
C MET A 71 3.11 -9.07 8.62
N TRP A 72 1.84 -8.69 8.52
CA TRP A 72 0.97 -9.09 7.41
C TRP A 72 1.37 -8.37 6.13
N LEU A 73 1.71 -9.13 5.10
CA LEU A 73 2.09 -8.69 3.76
C LEU A 73 1.01 -8.99 2.70
N GLY A 74 -0.06 -9.69 3.11
CA GLY A 74 -1.18 -9.98 2.23
C GLY A 74 -2.08 -8.76 1.97
N PRO A 75 -3.15 -8.95 1.19
CA PRO A 75 -4.09 -7.87 0.89
C PRO A 75 -4.68 -7.25 2.15
N LEU A 76 -4.76 -5.92 2.17
CA LEU A 76 -5.43 -5.15 3.22
C LEU A 76 -6.94 -5.05 3.00
N HIS A 77 -7.36 -5.23 1.75
CA HIS A 77 -8.72 -5.07 1.29
C HIS A 77 -9.09 -6.28 0.43
N ASP A 78 -10.34 -6.73 0.59
CA ASP A 78 -10.98 -7.64 -0.34
C ASP A 78 -11.81 -6.78 -1.31
N ALA A 79 -11.38 -6.72 -2.58
CA ALA A 79 -11.97 -5.81 -3.57
C ALA A 79 -13.49 -5.99 -3.67
N SER A 80 -13.95 -7.25 -3.80
CA SER A 80 -15.37 -7.59 -3.91
C SER A 80 -16.16 -7.15 -2.69
N TYR A 81 -15.64 -7.39 -1.49
CA TYR A 81 -16.29 -6.99 -0.25
C TYR A 81 -16.37 -5.46 -0.11
N VAL A 82 -15.30 -4.73 -0.46
CA VAL A 82 -15.30 -3.26 -0.39
C VAL A 82 -16.21 -2.65 -1.46
N THR A 83 -16.30 -3.26 -2.65
CA THR A 83 -17.29 -2.86 -3.67
C THR A 83 -18.71 -3.06 -3.17
N GLU A 84 -19.03 -4.19 -2.53
CA GLU A 84 -20.35 -4.42 -1.92
C GLU A 84 -20.66 -3.36 -0.84
N MET A 85 -19.68 -3.02 0.00
CA MET A 85 -19.84 -1.94 0.99
C MET A 85 -20.13 -0.58 0.34
N LEU A 86 -19.51 -0.28 -0.81
CA LEU A 86 -19.75 0.95 -1.55
C LEU A 86 -21.17 1.02 -2.09
N GLU A 87 -21.68 -0.08 -2.67
CA GLU A 87 -23.05 -0.13 -3.18
C GLU A 87 -24.08 -0.01 -2.04
N LEU A 88 -23.88 -0.72 -0.93
CA LEU A 88 -24.75 -0.58 0.26
C LEU A 88 -24.76 0.85 0.81
N ALA A 89 -23.61 1.52 0.84
CA ALA A 89 -23.53 2.91 1.29
C ALA A 89 -24.30 3.88 0.38
N LYS A 90 -24.38 3.60 -0.93
CA LYS A 90 -25.22 4.34 -1.87
C LYS A 90 -26.70 4.06 -1.62
N GLU A 91 -27.08 2.79 -1.48
CA GLU A 91 -28.47 2.37 -1.22
C GLU A 91 -29.02 2.96 0.07
N TRP A 92 -28.21 3.03 1.12
CA TRP A 92 -28.61 3.61 2.41
C TRP A 92 -28.54 5.14 2.46
N GLY A 93 -28.15 5.80 1.35
CA GLY A 93 -28.04 7.26 1.27
C GLY A 93 -26.91 7.87 2.11
N TRP A 94 -25.94 7.05 2.54
CA TRP A 94 -24.77 7.52 3.28
C TRP A 94 -23.82 8.32 2.39
N ILE A 95 -23.88 8.06 1.08
CA ILE A 95 -23.19 8.81 0.04
C ILE A 95 -24.19 9.79 -0.60
N SER A 96 -24.41 10.95 0.04
CA SER A 96 -25.27 12.03 -0.45
C SER A 96 -24.55 13.38 -0.48
N GLU A 97 -25.08 14.33 -1.27
CA GLU A 97 -24.50 15.64 -1.58
C GLU A 97 -24.19 16.44 -0.30
N GLY A 98 -22.93 16.38 0.16
CA GLY A 98 -22.41 17.21 1.25
C GLY A 98 -21.44 16.50 2.18
N ASN A 99 -21.82 15.30 2.68
CA ASN A 99 -21.01 14.54 3.66
C ASN A 99 -20.52 13.18 3.15
N GLY A 100 -21.13 12.66 2.07
CA GLY A 100 -20.86 11.33 1.53
C GLY A 100 -19.62 11.21 0.65
N LEU A 101 -19.14 12.33 0.11
CA LEU A 101 -18.05 12.39 -0.86
C LEU A 101 -16.73 11.83 -0.31
N ASP A 102 -16.50 11.96 1.00
CA ASP A 102 -15.31 11.43 1.66
C ASP A 102 -15.38 9.91 1.83
N LEU A 103 -16.57 9.35 2.09
CA LEU A 103 -16.77 7.90 2.20
C LEU A 103 -16.66 7.21 0.84
N GLU A 104 -17.33 7.75 -0.18
CA GLU A 104 -17.26 7.23 -1.55
C GLU A 104 -15.82 7.22 -2.06
N LYS A 105 -15.11 8.34 -1.87
CA LYS A 105 -13.71 8.47 -2.24
C LYS A 105 -12.81 7.51 -1.47
N LEU A 106 -13.04 7.34 -0.16
CA LEU A 106 -12.29 6.40 0.65
C LEU A 106 -12.46 4.96 0.14
N LEU A 107 -13.71 4.51 -0.05
CA LEU A 107 -13.99 3.15 -0.53
C LEU A 107 -13.44 2.94 -1.94
N SER A 108 -13.55 3.94 -2.82
CA SER A 108 -12.96 3.89 -4.16
C SER A 108 -11.44 3.72 -4.11
N ILE A 109 -10.74 4.47 -3.24
CA ILE A 109 -9.29 4.30 -3.04
C ILE A 109 -8.98 2.90 -2.51
N MET A 110 -9.73 2.39 -1.53
CA MET A 110 -9.53 1.04 -0.99
C MET A 110 -9.71 -0.06 -2.06
N ILE A 111 -10.64 0.12 -3.00
CA ILE A 111 -10.84 -0.78 -4.15
C ILE A 111 -9.63 -0.71 -5.08
N GLU A 112 -9.17 0.49 -5.44
CA GLU A 112 -7.94 0.66 -6.26
C GLU A 112 -6.72 0.04 -5.59
N GLU A 113 -6.56 0.21 -4.27
CA GLU A 113 -5.49 -0.38 -3.47
C GLU A 113 -5.57 -1.90 -3.32
N SER A 114 -6.67 -2.52 -3.76
CA SER A 114 -6.86 -3.96 -3.72
C SER A 114 -6.26 -4.69 -4.94
N ASP A 115 -5.66 -3.98 -5.90
CA ASP A 115 -5.01 -4.61 -7.06
C ASP A 115 -3.89 -5.57 -6.59
N PRO A 116 -3.97 -6.87 -6.93
CA PRO A 116 -3.02 -7.88 -6.44
C PRO A 116 -1.59 -7.69 -6.96
N ARG A 117 -1.38 -6.85 -7.96
CA ARG A 117 -0.04 -6.48 -8.45
C ARG A 117 0.65 -5.48 -7.52
N LEU A 118 -0.11 -4.72 -6.72
CA LEU A 118 0.46 -3.71 -5.84
C LEU A 118 1.22 -4.37 -4.67
N PRO A 119 2.50 -4.03 -4.45
CA PRO A 119 3.24 -4.52 -3.29
C PRO A 119 2.74 -3.86 -1.99
N PRO A 120 2.99 -4.48 -0.83
CA PRO A 120 2.69 -3.84 0.45
C PRO A 120 3.54 -2.59 0.65
N GLY A 121 2.98 -1.60 1.35
CA GLY A 121 3.61 -0.32 1.60
C GLY A 121 3.16 0.77 0.62
N TYR A 122 3.86 1.91 0.65
CA TYR A 122 3.64 3.04 -0.25
C TYR A 122 4.89 3.92 -0.28
N THR A 123 5.03 4.74 -1.32
CA THR A 123 6.07 5.76 -1.43
C THR A 123 5.44 7.14 -1.33
N LYS A 124 5.96 8.01 -0.46
CA LYS A 124 5.53 9.41 -0.43
C LYS A 124 6.09 10.15 -1.63
N MET A 125 5.24 10.89 -2.30
CA MET A 125 5.62 11.67 -3.47
C MET A 125 6.73 12.68 -3.16
N ASP A 126 6.70 13.30 -1.99
CA ASP A 126 7.70 14.31 -1.60
C ASP A 126 9.07 13.68 -1.34
N GLU A 127 9.11 12.47 -0.75
CA GLU A 127 10.36 11.73 -0.56
C GLU A 127 10.96 11.31 -1.91
N MET A 128 10.12 10.87 -2.84
CA MET A 128 10.55 10.51 -4.19
C MET A 128 11.05 11.73 -4.98
N ALA A 129 10.31 12.84 -4.95
CA ALA A 129 10.69 14.08 -5.61
C ALA A 129 12.00 14.67 -5.04
N SER A 130 12.18 14.61 -3.72
CA SER A 130 13.41 15.00 -3.03
C SER A 130 14.61 14.20 -3.51
N ARG A 131 14.49 12.87 -3.59
CA ARG A 131 15.56 11.99 -4.11
C ARG A 131 15.88 12.26 -5.58
N ALA A 132 14.85 12.49 -6.40
CA ALA A 132 14.99 12.83 -7.81
C ALA A 132 15.48 14.28 -8.06
N LYS A 133 15.64 15.10 -7.01
CA LYS A 133 15.98 16.54 -7.08
C LYS A 133 15.06 17.30 -8.06
N MET A 134 13.77 16.98 -8.02
CA MET A 134 12.76 17.58 -8.90
C MET A 134 11.56 18.09 -8.12
N ASN A 135 10.75 18.93 -8.77
CA ASN A 135 9.46 19.34 -8.21
C ASN A 135 8.49 18.15 -8.23
N SER A 136 7.77 17.98 -7.11
CA SER A 136 6.78 16.90 -6.96
C SER A 136 5.64 17.07 -7.98
N PRO A 137 5.45 16.14 -8.94
CA PRO A 137 4.31 16.19 -9.85
C PRO A 137 3.03 15.88 -9.07
N SER A 138 1.87 16.28 -9.61
CA SER A 138 0.61 15.94 -8.92
C SER A 138 0.42 14.43 -8.89
N LEU A 139 0.02 13.89 -7.73
CA LEU A 139 -0.19 12.45 -7.53
C LEU A 139 -1.14 11.86 -8.60
N LYS A 140 -2.17 12.61 -9.00
CA LYS A 140 -3.09 12.22 -10.09
C LYS A 140 -2.36 12.02 -11.42
N LYS A 141 -1.46 12.95 -11.79
CA LYS A 141 -0.70 12.85 -13.04
C LYS A 141 0.24 11.65 -13.01
N MET A 142 0.88 11.40 -11.86
CA MET A 142 1.79 10.26 -11.72
C MET A 142 1.06 8.92 -11.80
N VAL A 143 -0.04 8.74 -11.06
CA VAL A 143 -0.85 7.51 -11.15
C VAL A 143 -1.30 7.27 -12.59
N ASN A 144 -1.85 8.29 -13.25
CA ASN A 144 -2.29 8.16 -14.64
C ASN A 144 -1.15 7.81 -15.61
N ALA A 145 0.03 8.38 -15.42
CA ALA A 145 1.19 8.07 -16.24
C ALA A 145 1.62 6.61 -16.05
N LEU A 146 1.73 6.13 -14.82
CA LEU A 146 2.12 4.75 -14.51
C LEU A 146 1.12 3.74 -15.08
N VAL A 147 -0.18 4.00 -14.89
CA VAL A 147 -1.25 3.15 -15.48
C VAL A 147 -1.16 3.12 -17.00
N LYS A 148 -0.87 4.27 -17.64
CA LYS A 148 -0.70 4.35 -19.11
C LYS A 148 0.49 3.53 -19.60
N GLU A 149 1.57 3.46 -18.81
CA GLU A 149 2.75 2.64 -19.09
C GLU A 149 2.55 1.15 -18.73
N GLY A 150 1.39 0.76 -18.19
CA GLY A 150 1.02 -0.62 -17.90
C GLY A 150 1.27 -1.08 -16.46
N TYR A 151 1.84 -0.22 -15.61
CA TYR A 151 2.06 -0.52 -14.19
C TYR A 151 0.75 -0.46 -13.39
N ALA A 152 0.67 -1.26 -12.33
CA ALA A 152 -0.31 -1.06 -11.29
C ALA A 152 0.05 0.23 -10.54
N ALA A 153 -0.91 1.13 -10.36
CA ALA A 153 -0.71 2.31 -9.54
C ALA A 153 -2.02 2.76 -8.88
N SER A 154 -1.94 3.13 -7.61
CA SER A 154 -3.06 3.68 -6.85
C SER A 154 -2.59 4.76 -5.88
N ARG A 155 -3.55 5.52 -5.36
CA ARG A 155 -3.34 6.33 -4.15
C ARG A 155 -3.30 5.43 -2.92
N SER A 156 -2.90 6.00 -1.79
CA SER A 156 -3.00 5.33 -0.48
C SER A 156 -4.15 5.89 0.35
N HIS A 157 -4.97 5.04 0.99
CA HIS A 157 -5.94 5.53 1.98
C HIS A 157 -5.26 6.00 3.27
N ILE A 158 -4.02 5.55 3.52
CA ILE A 158 -3.27 5.83 4.76
C ILE A 158 -2.73 7.26 4.75
N ILE A 159 -2.23 7.73 3.59
CA ILE A 159 -1.66 9.08 3.41
C ILE A 159 -2.08 9.67 2.06
N SER A 160 -2.54 10.91 2.06
CA SER A 160 -3.08 11.61 0.88
C SER A 160 -2.09 11.84 -0.26
N ASN A 161 -0.79 12.00 0.05
CA ASN A 161 0.29 12.23 -0.92
C ASN A 161 1.20 11.01 -1.12
N ALA A 162 0.62 9.82 -1.06
CA ALA A 162 1.33 8.56 -1.21
C ALA A 162 0.86 7.77 -2.44
N LEU A 163 1.84 7.18 -3.12
CA LEU A 163 1.70 6.34 -4.31
C LEU A 163 1.97 4.88 -3.93
N LYS A 164 1.12 3.98 -4.38
CA LYS A 164 1.43 2.54 -4.46
C LYS A 164 1.64 2.18 -5.91
N THR A 165 2.68 1.41 -6.22
CA THR A 165 2.94 0.94 -7.58
C THR A 165 3.86 -0.28 -7.59
N ASP A 166 3.72 -1.12 -8.62
CA ASP A 166 4.67 -2.19 -8.97
C ASP A 166 5.81 -1.71 -9.89
N CYS A 167 5.82 -0.43 -10.26
CA CYS A 167 6.93 0.17 -11.00
C CYS A 167 8.22 0.14 -10.18
N PRO A 168 9.31 -0.46 -10.71
CA PRO A 168 10.61 -0.42 -10.07
C PRO A 168 11.11 1.01 -9.85
N MET A 169 11.87 1.22 -8.78
CA MET A 169 12.52 2.50 -8.45
C MET A 169 13.88 2.71 -9.18
N SER A 170 14.18 1.88 -10.19
CA SER A 170 15.45 1.86 -10.93
C SER A 170 15.48 2.83 -12.11
#